data_AF-A0A180FZK2-F1
#
_entry.id   AF-A0A180FZK2-F1
#
_cell.length_a   1.000
_cell.length_b   1.000
_cell.length_c   1.000
_cell.angle_alpha   90.00
_cell.angle_beta   90.00
_cell.angle_gamma   90.00
#
_symmetry.space_group_name_H-M   'P 1'
#
loop_
_entity.id
_entity.type
_entity.pdbx_description
1 polymer ?
#
loop_
_entity_poly.entity_id
_entity_poly.type
_entity_poly.pdbx_seq_one_letter_code
_entity_poly.pdbx_strand_id
1 'polypeptide(L)'
;MKNRTQTNLVIIRLITFRTQMPRIQKLNIKKSTQFDDILDYYKAPFHAKDNDQGEKLMFKCRWCAKVFKKSAGTKSNLIKNCDGNID
;
A
#
# COMPACT_ATOMS: atom_id res chain seq x y z
N MET A 1 -0.63 50.30 48.05
CA MET A 1 0.28 49.86 46.97
C MET A 1 0.06 48.36 46.75
N LYS A 2 -0.86 48.00 45.84
CA LYS A 2 -1.31 46.61 45.66
C LYS A 2 -0.48 45.93 44.55
N ASN A 3 0.44 45.09 45.01
CA ASN A 3 0.77 43.76 44.51
C ASN A 3 1.12 43.63 43.01
N ARG A 4 2.41 43.82 42.72
CA ARG A 4 3.10 43.37 41.49
C ARG A 4 3.13 41.83 41.32
N THR A 5 2.34 41.08 42.08
CA THR A 5 2.31 39.62 42.11
C THR A 5 1.14 39.01 41.34
N GLN A 6 0.15 39.81 40.90
CA GLN A 6 -0.96 39.30 40.08
C GLN A 6 -0.62 39.22 38.58
N THR A 7 0.30 40.05 38.10
CA THR A 7 0.58 40.15 36.65
C THR A 7 1.33 38.94 36.12
N ASN A 8 2.21 38.32 36.92
CA ASN A 8 2.98 37.15 36.51
C ASN A 8 2.14 35.86 36.42
N LEU A 9 1.02 35.78 37.15
CA LEU A 9 0.16 34.58 37.14
C LEU A 9 -0.68 34.48 35.84
N VAL A 10 -1.01 35.64 35.24
CA VAL A 10 -1.81 35.69 34.00
C VAL A 10 -0.97 35.30 32.79
N ILE A 11 0.32 35.68 32.77
CA ILE A 11 1.24 35.33 31.67
C ILE A 11 1.49 33.82 31.64
N ILE A 12 1.67 33.16 32.78
CA ILE A 12 1.87 31.70 32.84
C ILE A 12 0.63 30.94 32.34
N ARG A 13 -0.58 31.47 32.55
CA ARG A 13 -1.83 30.82 32.08
C ARG A 13 -2.03 30.88 30.56
N LEU A 14 -1.45 31.85 29.86
CA LEU A 14 -1.54 31.95 28.39
C LEU A 14 -0.65 30.92 27.67
N ILE A 15 0.41 30.43 28.31
CA ILE A 15 1.36 29.46 27.72
C ILE A 15 0.80 28.02 27.80
N THR A 16 -0.20 27.78 28.66
CA THR A 16 -0.88 26.48 28.83
C THR A 16 -1.96 26.18 27.79
N PHE A 17 -2.26 27.08 26.84
CA PHE A 17 -2.95 26.68 25.61
C PHE A 17 -2.00 25.87 24.74
N ARG A 18 -1.79 24.62 25.16
CA ARG A 18 -1.23 23.53 24.37
C ARG A 18 -1.89 23.56 22.99
N THR A 19 -1.22 24.16 22.02
CA THR A 19 -1.41 23.83 20.62
C THR A 19 -1.01 22.37 20.51
N GLN A 20 -1.98 21.46 20.64
CA GLN A 20 -1.80 20.10 20.16
C GLN A 20 -1.58 20.25 18.67
N MET A 21 -0.31 20.23 18.25
CA MET A 21 0.02 20.05 16.85
C MET A 21 -0.72 18.80 16.41
N PRO A 22 -1.68 18.87 15.46
CA PRO A 22 -2.29 17.68 14.95
C PRO A 22 -1.13 16.83 14.44
N ARG A 23 -1.03 15.59 14.96
CA ARG A 23 -0.11 14.62 14.39
C ARG A 23 -0.43 14.59 12.91
N ILE A 24 0.45 15.14 12.08
CA ILE A 24 0.38 14.95 10.63
C ILE A 24 0.56 13.45 10.48
N GLN A 25 -0.56 12.74 10.44
CA GLN A 25 -0.57 11.37 9.96
C GLN A 25 0.01 11.51 8.58
N LYS A 26 1.22 10.98 8.37
CA LYS A 26 1.78 10.82 7.04
C LYS A 26 0.70 10.08 6.28
N LEU A 27 -0.07 10.81 5.48
CA LEU A 27 -0.87 10.21 4.43
C LEU A 27 0.18 9.46 3.63
N ASN A 28 0.17 8.14 3.77
CA ASN A 28 0.83 7.27 2.83
C ASN A 28 0.03 7.42 1.54
N ILE A 29 0.23 8.57 0.87
CA ILE A 29 -0.20 8.79 -0.49
C ILE A 29 0.67 7.81 -1.26
N LYS A 30 0.22 6.56 -1.33
CA LYS A 30 0.66 5.66 -2.37
C LYS A 30 0.40 6.45 -3.63
N LYS A 31 1.48 6.90 -4.28
CA LYS A 31 1.42 7.25 -5.69
C LYS A 31 0.82 6.00 -6.30
N SER A 32 -0.47 6.04 -6.67
CA SER A 32 -1.08 4.95 -7.40
C SER A 32 -0.33 4.93 -8.71
N THR A 33 0.77 4.18 -8.76
CA THR A 33 1.37 3.88 -10.04
C THR A 33 0.29 3.09 -10.75
N GLN A 34 0.10 3.38 -12.04
CA GLN A 34 -0.94 2.76 -12.87
C GLN A 34 -0.90 1.22 -12.85
N PHE A 35 0.13 0.62 -12.24
CA PHE A 35 0.44 -0.81 -12.21
C PHE A 35 0.79 -1.30 -10.80
N ASP A 36 0.10 -0.81 -9.75
CA ASP A 36 0.32 -1.29 -8.38
C ASP A 36 -0.29 -2.69 -8.12
N ASP A 37 -1.26 -3.14 -8.94
CA ASP A 37 -1.73 -4.51 -8.87
C ASP A 37 -0.88 -5.41 -9.76
N ILE A 38 -0.28 -6.42 -9.13
CA ILE A 38 0.45 -7.48 -9.83
C ILE A 38 -0.35 -8.10 -10.97
N LEU A 39 -1.68 -8.13 -10.87
CA LEU A 39 -2.54 -8.69 -11.92
C LEU A 39 -2.53 -7.87 -13.21
N ASP A 40 -2.20 -6.58 -13.16
CA ASP A 40 -2.08 -5.73 -14.34
C ASP A 40 -0.94 -6.20 -15.27
N TYR A 41 0.03 -6.91 -14.70
CA TYR A 41 1.15 -7.47 -15.43
C TYR A 41 0.77 -8.67 -16.31
N TYR A 42 -0.42 -9.23 -16.10
CA TYR A 42 -0.88 -10.44 -16.75
C TYR A 42 -2.13 -10.19 -17.58
N LYS A 43 -2.35 -11.06 -18.57
CA LYS A 43 -3.64 -11.19 -19.25
C LYS A 43 -4.65 -11.81 -18.28
N ALA A 44 -5.93 -11.77 -18.67
CA ALA A 44 -6.99 -12.42 -17.92
C ALA A 44 -6.60 -13.88 -17.58
N PRO A 45 -6.81 -14.32 -16.32
CA PRO A 45 -6.49 -15.68 -15.93
C PRO A 45 -7.29 -16.69 -16.76
N PHE A 46 -6.73 -17.87 -16.99
CA PHE A 46 -7.36 -18.94 -17.75
C PHE A 46 -7.17 -20.31 -17.09
N HIS A 47 -7.93 -21.29 -17.57
CA HIS A 47 -7.84 -22.67 -17.13
C HIS A 47 -6.69 -23.39 -17.84
N ALA A 48 -6.13 -24.43 -17.20
CA ALA A 48 -5.10 -25.23 -17.85
C ALA A 48 -5.67 -26.09 -18.98
N LYS A 49 -6.90 -26.57 -18.79
CA LYS A 49 -7.70 -27.30 -19.77
C LYS A 49 -9.05 -26.61 -19.96
N ASP A 50 -9.60 -26.71 -21.16
CA ASP A 50 -10.84 -26.00 -21.52
C ASP A 50 -12.07 -26.43 -20.70
N ASN A 51 -12.05 -27.64 -20.13
CA ASN A 51 -13.16 -28.21 -19.34
C ASN A 51 -13.01 -28.05 -17.82
N ASP A 52 -11.98 -27.34 -17.35
CA ASP A 52 -11.80 -27.14 -15.91
C ASP A 52 -12.89 -26.17 -15.37
N GLN A 53 -13.63 -26.60 -14.36
CA GLN A 53 -14.66 -25.76 -13.70
C GLN A 53 -14.12 -25.01 -12.47
N GLY A 54 -12.84 -25.20 -12.13
CA GLY A 54 -12.21 -24.64 -10.93
C GLY A 54 -11.74 -23.18 -11.11
N GLU A 55 -10.96 -22.70 -10.12
CA GLU A 55 -10.31 -21.39 -10.21
C GLU A 55 -9.34 -21.34 -11.41
N LYS A 56 -9.35 -20.21 -12.12
CA LYS A 56 -8.41 -19.94 -13.22
C LYS A 56 -7.05 -19.57 -12.64
N LEU A 57 -6.14 -20.54 -12.61
CA LEU A 57 -4.82 -20.39 -11.98
C LEU A 57 -3.69 -20.13 -12.98
N MET A 58 -3.97 -20.07 -14.28
CA MET A 58 -2.94 -19.80 -15.29
C MET A 58 -2.93 -18.33 -15.67
N PHE A 59 -1.75 -17.73 -15.66
CA PHE A 59 -1.53 -16.30 -15.93
C PHE A 59 -0.49 -16.15 -17.03
N LYS A 60 -0.82 -15.44 -18.10
CA LYS A 60 0.12 -15.13 -19.19
C LYS A 60 0.66 -13.73 -19.01
N CYS A 61 1.97 -13.60 -18.85
CA CYS A 61 2.62 -12.29 -18.73
C CYS A 61 2.44 -11.49 -20.03
N ARG A 62 2.17 -10.19 -19.90
CA ARG A 62 1.98 -9.30 -21.06
C ARG A 62 3.28 -9.02 -21.81
N TRP A 63 4.41 -8.92 -21.10
CA TRP A 63 5.69 -8.56 -21.71
C TRP A 63 6.50 -9.77 -22.18
N CYS A 64 6.69 -10.79 -21.34
CA CYS A 64 7.53 -11.94 -21.70
C CYS A 64 6.75 -13.08 -22.37
N ALA A 65 5.42 -12.97 -22.46
CA ALA A 65 4.51 -13.98 -23.01
C ALA A 65 4.56 -15.39 -22.37
N LYS A 66 5.37 -15.59 -21.32
CA LYS A 66 5.44 -16.84 -20.54
C LYS A 66 4.16 -17.03 -19.71
N VAL A 67 3.81 -18.29 -19.48
CA VAL A 67 2.67 -18.71 -18.67
C VAL A 67 3.16 -19.15 -17.30
N PHE A 68 2.52 -18.64 -16.26
CA PHE A 68 2.81 -18.97 -14.86
C PHE A 68 1.56 -19.54 -14.20
N LYS A 69 1.74 -20.62 -13.43
CA LYS A 69 0.70 -21.17 -12.57
C LYS A 69 0.77 -20.49 -11.20
N LYS A 70 -0.37 -19.95 -10.75
CA LYS A 70 -0.56 -19.49 -9.38
C LYS A 70 -0.64 -20.70 -8.44
N SER A 71 0.16 -20.67 -7.38
CA SER A 71 0.12 -21.68 -6.33
C SER A 71 -1.05 -21.43 -5.38
N ALA A 72 -1.53 -22.48 -4.71
CA ALA A 72 -2.59 -22.33 -3.71
C ALA A 72 -2.16 -21.34 -2.62
N GLY A 73 -3.05 -20.38 -2.30
CA GLY A 73 -2.82 -19.39 -1.24
C GLY A 73 -1.72 -18.34 -1.49
N THR A 74 -0.97 -18.41 -2.58
CA THR A 74 0.20 -17.53 -2.80
C THR A 74 0.33 -17.04 -4.24
N LYS A 75 0.90 -15.84 -4.41
CA LYS A 75 1.20 -15.24 -5.72
C LYS A 75 2.71 -15.19 -6.00
N SER A 76 3.53 -15.93 -5.25
CA SER A 76 5.00 -15.81 -5.24
C SER A 76 5.62 -15.95 -6.63
N ASN A 77 5.13 -16.87 -7.46
CA ASN A 77 5.62 -17.06 -8.83
C ASN A 77 5.35 -15.84 -9.72
N LEU A 78 4.19 -15.20 -9.55
CA LEU A 78 3.86 -14.00 -10.30
C LEU A 78 4.75 -12.83 -9.86
N ILE A 79 5.03 -12.72 -8.56
CA ILE A 79 5.86 -11.65 -7.98
C ILE A 79 7.28 -11.76 -8.53
N LYS A 80 7.88 -12.95 -8.46
CA LYS A 80 9.22 -13.20 -9.00
C LYS A 80 9.36 -12.82 -10.48
N ASN A 81 8.35 -13.13 -11.29
CA ASN A 81 8.34 -12.73 -12.70
C ASN A 81 8.25 -11.20 -12.88
N CYS A 82 7.47 -10.50 -12.06
CA CYS A 82 7.39 -9.03 -12.09
C CYS A 82 8.71 -8.38 -11.68
N ASP A 83 9.40 -8.94 -10.68
CA ASP A 83 10.70 -8.45 -10.21
C ASP A 83 11.86 -8.79 -11.18
N GLY A 84 11.57 -9.51 -12.27
CA GLY A 84 12.58 -9.95 -13.24
C GLY A 84 13.52 -11.05 -12.72
N ASN A 85 13.22 -11.60 -11.54
CA ASN A 85 13.95 -12.70 -10.92
C ASN A 85 13.43 -14.04 -11.45
N ILE A 86 13.63 -14.25 -12.75
CA ILE A 86 13.27 -15.47 -13.46
C ILE A 86 14.58 -16.23 -13.69
N ASP A 87 14.86 -17.22 -12.84
CA ASP A 87 15.94 -18.20 -13.06
C ASP A 87 15.77 -18.98 -14.38
#